data_AF-G5S0U2-F1
#
_entry.id   AF-G5S0U2-F1
#
_cell.length_a   1.000
_cell.length_b   1.000
_cell.length_c   1.000
_cell.angle_alpha   90.00
_cell.angle_beta   90.00
_cell.angle_gamma   90.00
#
_symmetry.space_group_name_H-M   'P 1'
#
loop_
_entity.id
_entity.type
_entity.pdbx_description
1 polymer ?
#
loop_
_entity_poly.entity_id
_entity_poly.type
_entity_poly.pdbx_seq_one_letter_code
_entity_poly.pdbx_strand_id
1 'polypeptide(L)' 'MLIKSHSAFDYQQTRERLLKAISDNGLVLFGEFDHAKAAHNVGLTMPPTTVLVF' A
#
# COMPACT_ATOMS: atom_id res chain seq x y z
N MET A 1 7.52 14.19 10.60
CA MET A 1 6.08 14.49 10.55
C MET A 1 5.39 13.34 9.83
N LEU A 2 4.32 12.78 10.38
CA LEU A 2 3.54 11.71 9.74
C LEU A 2 2.32 12.34 9.04
N ILE A 3 2.16 12.10 7.73
CA ILE A 3 0.98 12.55 6.97
C ILE A 3 0.03 11.36 6.83
N LYS A 4 -1.26 11.59 7.13
CA LYS A 4 -2.33 10.61 6.95
C LYS A 4 -3.46 11.25 6.17
N SER A 5 -4.07 10.48 5.26
CA SER A 5 -5.26 10.88 4.52
C SER A 5 -6.18 9.67 4.34
N HIS A 6 -7.48 9.88 4.42
CA HIS A 6 -8.47 8.85 4.15
C HIS A 6 -8.79 8.80 2.66
N SER A 7 -8.77 7.59 2.09
CA SER A 7 -9.23 7.37 0.73
C SER A 7 -10.76 7.26 0.71
N ALA A 8 -11.39 7.83 -0.32
CA ALA A 8 -12.81 7.63 -0.61
C ALA A 8 -13.08 6.30 -1.36
N PHE A 9 -12.02 5.55 -1.67
CA PHE A 9 -12.06 4.31 -2.45
C PHE A 9 -11.73 3.12 -1.57
N ASP A 10 -12.13 1.93 -2.00
CA ASP A 10 -11.75 0.70 -1.34
C ASP A 10 -10.23 0.46 -1.40
N TYR A 11 -9.79 -0.59 -0.70
CA TYR A 11 -8.39 -0.96 -0.62
C TYR A 11 -7.74 -1.17 -2.00
N GLN A 12 -8.38 -1.95 -2.87
CA GLN A 12 -7.79 -2.33 -4.16
C GLN A 12 -7.66 -1.10 -5.06
N GLN A 13 -8.74 -0.33 -5.16
CA GLN A 13 -8.76 0.88 -5.99
C GLN A 13 -7.82 1.96 -5.45
N THR A 14 -7.71 2.10 -4.12
CA THR A 14 -6.73 3.01 -3.51
C THR A 14 -5.30 2.62 -3.88
N ARG A 15 -4.95 1.33 -3.78
CA ARG A 15 -3.63 0.82 -4.15
C ARG A 15 -3.32 1.09 -5.62
N GLU A 16 -4.23 0.76 -6.54
CA GLU A 16 -4.05 0.99 -7.98
C GLU A 16 -3.87 2.48 -8.30
N ARG A 17 -4.64 3.36 -7.67
CA ARG A 17 -4.48 4.82 -7.83
C ARG A 17 -3.15 5.33 -7.32
N LEU A 18 -2.65 4.81 -6.20
CA LEU A 18 -1.34 5.18 -5.67
C LEU A 18 -0.21 4.72 -6.60
N LEU A 19 -0.26 3.48 -7.10
CA LEU A 19 0.71 2.98 -8.08
C LEU A 19 0.72 3.83 -9.36
N LYS A 20 -0.47 4.22 -9.84
CA LYS A 20 -0.59 5.15 -10.97
C LYS A 20 0.02 6.51 -10.64
N ALA A 21 -0.27 7.08 -9.48
CA ALA A 21 0.28 8.38 -9.08
C ALA A 21 1.81 8.36 -8.96
N ILE A 22 2.39 7.28 -8.42
CA ILE A 22 3.85 7.09 -8.35
C ILE A 22 4.45 7.15 -9.77
N SER A 23 3.91 6.35 -10.70
CA SER A 23 4.35 6.31 -12.09
C SER A 23 4.17 7.66 -12.82
N ASP A 24 2.99 8.27 -12.71
CA ASP A 24 2.66 9.54 -13.37
C ASP A 24 3.55 10.71 -12.89
N ASN A 25 4.07 10.63 -11.67
CA ASN A 25 4.98 11.63 -11.10
C ASN A 25 6.47 11.30 -11.29
N GLY A 26 6.80 10.27 -12.09
CA GLY A 26 8.19 9.89 -12.38
C GLY A 26 8.94 9.29 -11.18
N LEU A 27 8.22 8.81 -10.16
CA LEU A 27 8.80 8.13 -9.01
C LEU A 27 9.00 6.64 -9.32
N VAL A 28 10.01 6.03 -8.71
CA VAL A 28 10.35 4.62 -8.94
C VAL A 28 9.80 3.79 -7.78
N LEU A 29 8.96 2.80 -8.07
CA LEU A 29 8.56 1.82 -7.06
C LEU A 29 9.71 0.84 -6.79
N PHE A 30 10.34 0.95 -5.63
CA PHE A 30 11.43 0.07 -5.20
C PHE A 30 10.93 -1.24 -4.62
N GLY A 31 9.72 -1.25 -4.05
CA GLY A 31 9.19 -2.44 -3.42
C GLY A 31 7.73 -2.32 -3.02
N GLU A 32 7.08 -3.48 -3.00
CA GLU A 32 5.73 -3.64 -2.53
C GLU A 32 5.66 -4.85 -1.60
N PHE A 33 5.09 -4.64 -0.42
CA PHE A 33 5.02 -5.66 0.63
C PHE A 33 3.59 -5.84 1.11
N ASP A 34 3.07 -7.05 0.95
CA ASP A 34 1.80 -7.47 1.54
C ASP A 34 2.02 -7.77 3.03
N HIS A 35 1.75 -6.77 3.87
CA HIS A 35 1.88 -6.93 5.32
C HIS A 35 0.80 -7.86 5.88
N ALA A 36 -0.39 -7.94 5.27
CA ALA A 36 -1.45 -8.83 5.73
C ALA A 36 -1.02 -10.30 5.57
N LYS A 37 -0.42 -10.64 4.42
CA LYS A 37 0.21 -11.94 4.18
C LYS A 37 1.38 -12.20 5.12
N ALA A 38 2.23 -11.19 5.37
CA ALA A 38 3.34 -11.33 6.30
C ALA A 38 2.85 -11.65 7.73
N ALA A 39 1.80 -10.98 8.20
CA ALA A 39 1.16 -11.27 9.48
C ALA A 39 0.60 -12.70 9.51
N HIS A 40 -0.13 -13.11 8.47
CA HIS A 40 -0.67 -14.46 8.37
C HIS A 40 0.42 -15.54 8.47
N ASN A 41 1.57 -15.33 7.83
CA ASN A 41 2.70 -16.28 7.85
C ASN A 41 3.29 -16.51 9.24
N VAL A 42 3.06 -15.58 10.18
CA VAL A 42 3.50 -15.69 11.58
C VAL A 42 2.35 -15.93 12.55
N GLY A 43 1.18 -16.37 12.04
CA GLY A 43 0.01 -16.71 12.86
C GLY A 43 -0.76 -15.50 13.39
N LEU A 44 -0.57 -14.31 12.80
CA LEU A 44 -1.29 -13.08 13.14
C LEU A 44 -2.32 -12.73 12.07
N THR A 45 -3.37 -12.00 12.47
CA THR A 45 -4.40 -11.50 11.54
C THR A 45 -4.31 -9.98 11.46
N MET A 46 -4.47 -9.44 10.24
CA MET A 46 -4.52 -8.01 10.00
C MET A 46 -5.50 -7.70 8.87
N PRO A 47 -6.17 -6.53 8.87
CA PRO A 47 -6.90 -6.05 7.70
C PRO A 47 -5.98 -5.94 6.47
N PRO A 48 -6.53 -5.93 5.24
CA PRO A 48 -5.75 -5.73 4.01
C PRO A 48 -4.84 -4.51 4.11
N THR A 49 -3.53 -4.74 4.00
CA THR A 49 -2.50 -3.71 4.22
C THR A 49 -1.30 -3.99 3.33
N THR A 50 -0.96 -3.02 2.48
CA THR A 50 0.24 -3.04 1.64
C THR A 50 1.12 -1.85 1.95
N VAL A 51 2.43 -2.09 2.01
CA VAL A 51 3.46 -1.04 2.07
C VAL A 51 4.07 -0.87 0.67
N LEU A 52 4.08 0.36 0.18
CA LEU A 52 4.76 0.76 -1.06
C LEU A 52 5.98 1.61 -0.69
N VAL A 53 7.14 1.30 -1.28
CA VAL A 53 8.38 2.08 -1.11
C VAL A 53 8.74 2.71 -2.45
N PHE A 54 8.80 4.04 -2.50
CA PHE A 54 9.01 4.85 -3.70
C PHE A 54 9.67 6.19 -3.35
#